data_AF-A0A7C9LPE3-F1
#
_entry.id   AF-A0A7C9LPE3-F1
#
_cell.length_a   1.000
_cell.length_b   1.000
_cell.length_c   1.000
_cell.angle_alpha   90.00
_cell.angle_beta   90.00
_cell.angle_gamma   90.00
#
_symmetry.space_group_name_H-M   'P 1'
#
loop_
_entity.id
_entity.type
_entity.pdbx_description
1 polymer ?
#
loop_
_entity_poly.entity_id
_entity_poly.type
_entity_poly.pdbx_seq_one_letter_code
_entity_poly.pdbx_strand_id
1 'polypeptide(L)'
;MKKNLLILTALLIANAAAVRGEGEDNPAGGGNDGRMTEAEWQARNEALHAKSSHADLIKRVTTLERQNETLKANQTPKDGRVLTAEESKAYDAYVALGKPDEVKTKLDQGVKDSTDLTDLRFKDSLNTAARDSGFKATVLGDRIKADGLTVLPSREVEREGKKVQVAYVKDAQGAEHELGAYAKQHWDDYLSALNAGSGGNTGTSYARQDASGGSSGGGAGGSSSGSGNSNQGGGSWLQELIKPKEGSGYVDPLQPGSK
;
A
#
# COMPACT_ATOMS: atom_id res chain seq x y z
N MET A 1 36.72 35.76 -25.56
CA MET A 1 36.38 35.37 -24.17
C MET A 1 35.91 33.92 -24.11
N LYS A 2 36.81 32.93 -24.23
CA LYS A 2 36.46 31.49 -24.19
C LYS A 2 37.53 30.60 -23.54
N LYS A 3 38.51 31.17 -22.82
CA LYS A 3 39.64 30.40 -22.25
C LYS A 3 39.56 30.16 -20.74
N ASN A 4 38.54 30.68 -20.05
CA ASN A 4 38.45 30.58 -18.58
C ASN A 4 37.44 29.55 -18.06
N LEU A 5 36.64 28.92 -18.93
CA LEU A 5 35.65 27.93 -18.49
C LEU A 5 36.24 26.54 -18.24
N LEU A 6 37.28 26.15 -19.00
CA LEU A 6 37.87 24.81 -18.91
C LEU A 6 38.72 24.60 -17.64
N ILE A 7 39.29 25.66 -17.09
CA ILE A 7 40.15 25.58 -15.88
C ILE A 7 39.30 25.48 -14.61
N LEU A 8 38.09 26.05 -14.60
CA LEU A 8 37.19 25.96 -13.46
C LEU A 8 36.58 24.56 -13.30
N THR A 9 36.30 23.86 -14.40
CA THR A 9 35.74 22.50 -14.36
C THR A 9 36.77 21.46 -13.91
N ALA A 10 38.06 21.67 -14.22
CA ALA A 10 39.13 20.77 -13.79
C ALA A 10 39.42 20.87 -12.28
N LEU A 11 39.24 22.06 -11.68
CA LEU A 11 39.47 22.24 -10.24
C LEU A 11 38.35 21.66 -9.37
N LEU A 12 37.12 21.55 -9.89
CA LEU A 12 35.97 21.03 -9.14
C LEU A 12 35.94 19.50 -9.09
N ILE A 13 36.54 18.82 -10.07
CA ILE A 13 36.59 17.34 -10.14
C ILE A 13 37.73 16.78 -9.26
N ALA A 14 38.80 17.55 -9.03
CA ALA A 14 39.94 17.10 -8.21
C ALA A 14 39.64 17.05 -6.70
N ASN A 15 38.60 17.73 -6.22
CA ASN A 15 38.22 17.74 -4.80
C ASN A 15 37.18 16.66 -4.41
N ALA A 16 36.69 15.87 -5.38
CA ALA A 16 35.67 14.85 -5.14
C ALA A 16 36.24 13.48 -4.71
N ALA A 17 37.57 13.33 -4.62
CA ALA A 17 38.22 12.05 -4.33
C ALA A 17 38.99 12.02 -2.98
N ALA A 18 38.64 12.87 -2.02
CA ALA A 18 39.10 12.69 -0.64
C ALA A 18 38.18 11.71 0.08
N VAL A 19 38.43 10.41 -0.14
CA VAL A 19 37.86 9.32 0.65
C VAL A 19 38.14 9.58 2.13
N ARG A 20 37.08 9.75 2.93
CA ARG A 20 37.15 9.63 4.39
C ARG A 20 37.54 8.18 4.72
N GLY A 21 38.76 7.98 5.20
CA GLY A 21 39.15 6.76 5.91
C GLY A 21 39.02 7.00 7.41
N GLU A 22 38.06 6.32 8.02
CA GLU A 22 37.99 6.10 9.46
C GLU A 22 38.90 4.92 9.83
N GLY A 23 39.61 5.00 10.96
CA GLY A 23 40.12 3.84 11.68
C GLY A 23 41.60 3.46 11.49
N GLU A 24 42.25 3.29 12.64
CA GLU A 24 43.38 2.40 12.94
C GLU A 24 44.81 2.97 12.84
N ASP A 25 45.34 3.31 14.02
CA ASP A 25 46.76 3.46 14.32
C ASP A 25 47.53 2.19 13.92
N ASN A 26 48.28 2.25 12.82
CA ASN A 26 49.29 1.24 12.50
C ASN A 26 50.63 1.91 12.17
N PRO A 27 51.65 1.82 13.05
CA PRO A 27 52.94 2.45 12.84
C PRO A 27 53.89 1.47 12.11
N ALA A 28 53.59 1.12 10.86
CA ALA A 28 54.50 0.31 10.05
C ALA A 28 54.17 0.40 8.56
N GLY A 29 54.68 1.43 7.89
CA GLY A 29 54.64 1.52 6.43
C GLY A 29 55.15 2.86 5.95
N GLY A 30 56.40 2.91 5.48
CA GLY A 30 57.07 4.09 4.94
C GLY A 30 56.52 4.54 3.58
N GLY A 31 55.22 4.82 3.51
CA GLY A 31 54.61 5.57 2.42
C GLY A 31 54.33 6.98 2.92
N ASN A 32 54.97 7.98 2.33
CA ASN A 32 54.71 9.39 2.61
C ASN A 32 53.24 9.67 2.28
N ASP A 33 52.40 9.76 3.31
CA ASP A 33 50.96 10.02 3.33
C ASP A 33 50.60 11.44 2.86
N GLY A 34 51.54 12.12 2.20
CA GLY A 34 51.42 13.48 1.67
C GLY A 34 51.28 14.54 2.77
N ARG A 35 51.34 14.12 4.04
CA ARG A 35 51.24 14.99 5.21
C ARG A 35 52.64 15.40 5.60
N MET A 36 52.96 16.66 5.30
CA MET A 36 54.20 17.29 5.71
C MET A 36 54.33 17.24 7.24
N THR A 37 55.49 16.83 7.75
CA THR A 37 55.72 16.81 9.20
C THR A 37 55.66 18.24 9.77
N GLU A 38 55.35 18.39 11.06
CA GLU A 38 55.24 19.72 11.70
C GLU A 38 56.52 20.57 11.51
N ALA A 39 57.69 19.94 11.62
CA ALA A 39 58.97 20.61 11.39
C ALA A 39 59.16 21.08 9.93
N GLU A 40 58.73 20.29 8.96
CA GLU A 40 58.77 20.66 7.54
C GLU A 40 57.74 21.76 7.21
N TRP A 41 56.57 21.75 7.87
CA TRP A 41 55.56 22.80 7.74
C TRP A 41 56.06 24.14 8.28
N GLN A 42 56.73 24.12 9.45
CA GLN A 42 57.34 25.29 10.06
C GLN A 42 58.44 25.86 9.17
N ALA A 43 59.40 25.03 8.72
CA ALA A 43 60.47 25.46 7.84
C ALA A 43 59.94 26.05 6.51
N ARG A 44 58.87 25.47 5.95
CA ARG A 44 58.22 25.99 4.74
C ARG A 44 57.53 27.33 4.98
N ASN A 45 56.86 27.49 6.12
CA ASN A 45 56.24 28.75 6.50
C ASN A 45 57.28 29.83 6.73
N GLU A 46 58.36 29.56 7.45
CA GLU A 46 59.46 30.51 7.66
C GLU A 46 60.08 30.97 6.34
N ALA A 47 60.34 30.05 5.42
CA ALA A 47 60.82 30.37 4.09
C ALA A 47 59.82 31.20 3.26
N LEU A 48 58.52 31.02 3.47
CA LEU A 48 57.46 31.83 2.86
C LEU A 48 57.36 33.22 3.50
N HIS A 49 57.45 33.32 4.82
CA HIS A 49 57.45 34.58 5.55
C HIS A 49 58.67 35.44 5.19
N ALA A 50 59.83 34.83 5.01
CA ALA A 50 61.06 35.50 4.58
C ALA A 50 60.97 36.09 3.15
N LYS A 51 60.08 35.58 2.31
CA LYS A 51 59.90 36.00 0.90
C LYS A 51 58.65 36.86 0.67
N SER A 52 57.74 36.93 1.64
CA SER A 52 56.44 37.60 1.49
C SER A 52 56.47 38.97 2.17
N SER A 53 55.82 39.98 1.56
CA SER A 53 55.65 41.27 2.23
C SER A 53 54.62 41.17 3.36
N HIS A 54 54.69 42.08 4.33
CA HIS A 54 53.70 42.16 5.41
C HIS A 54 52.25 42.30 4.88
N ALA A 55 52.07 43.05 3.79
CA ALA A 55 50.77 43.20 3.14
C ALA A 55 50.23 41.89 2.55
N ASP A 56 51.11 41.02 2.03
CA ASP A 56 50.71 39.72 1.48
C ASP A 56 50.35 38.72 2.59
N LEU A 57 51.05 38.80 3.73
CA LEU A 57 50.71 38.01 4.92
C LEU A 57 49.33 38.41 5.47
N ILE A 58 49.01 39.70 5.55
CA ILE A 58 47.68 40.17 5.99
C ILE A 58 46.57 39.66 5.05
N LYS A 59 46.76 39.76 3.73
CA LYS A 59 45.80 39.23 2.75
C LYS A 59 45.58 37.73 2.92
N ARG A 60 46.64 36.98 3.24
CA ARG A 60 46.56 35.54 3.44
C ARG A 60 45.84 35.18 4.74
N VAL A 61 46.13 35.86 5.84
CA VAL A 61 45.43 35.67 7.12
C VAL A 61 43.94 35.95 6.96
N THR A 62 43.57 37.09 6.39
CA THR A 62 42.15 37.44 6.15
C THR A 62 41.44 36.46 5.23
N THR A 63 42.14 35.90 4.23
CA THR A 63 41.59 34.84 3.36
C THR A 63 41.39 33.54 4.12
N LEU A 64 42.36 33.13 4.92
CA LEU A 64 42.29 31.90 5.73
C LEU A 64 41.20 32.00 6.80
N GLU A 65 41.04 33.15 7.44
CA GLU A 65 39.96 33.41 8.40
C GLU A 65 38.60 33.25 7.73
N ARG A 66 38.38 33.87 6.57
CA ARG A 66 37.14 33.72 5.79
C ARG A 66 36.89 32.26 5.38
N GLN A 67 37.93 31.55 4.96
CA GLN A 67 37.83 30.12 4.64
C GLN A 67 37.48 29.28 5.87
N ASN A 68 38.06 29.59 7.02
CA ASN A 68 37.80 28.89 8.27
C ASN A 68 36.36 29.14 8.76
N GLU A 69 35.86 30.37 8.67
CA GLU A 69 34.45 30.69 8.93
C GLU A 69 33.51 29.92 7.99
N THR A 70 33.83 29.88 6.69
CA THR A 70 33.05 29.14 5.70
C THR A 70 33.04 27.64 5.99
N LEU A 71 34.17 27.07 6.37
CA LEU A 71 34.29 25.65 6.72
C LEU A 71 33.53 25.33 8.01
N LYS A 72 33.60 26.18 9.03
CA LYS A 72 32.81 26.04 10.25
C LYS A 72 31.31 26.10 9.98
N ALA A 73 30.86 26.98 9.07
CA ALA A 73 29.46 27.08 8.68
C ALA A 73 28.97 25.85 7.89
N ASN A 74 29.85 25.20 7.11
CA ASN A 74 29.53 24.03 6.30
C ASN A 74 29.81 22.70 7.01
N GLN A 75 30.19 22.70 8.28
CA GLN A 75 30.36 21.47 9.04
C GLN A 75 29.01 20.81 9.27
N THR A 76 28.96 19.50 8.99
CA THR A 76 27.83 18.67 9.37
C THR A 76 27.68 18.69 10.88
N PRO A 77 26.46 18.82 11.42
CA PRO A 77 26.21 18.71 12.85
C PRO A 77 26.82 17.44 13.44
N LYS A 78 27.16 17.48 14.73
CA LYS A 78 27.62 16.29 15.46
C LYS A 78 26.58 15.18 15.30
N ASP A 79 27.03 13.97 14.95
CA ASP A 79 26.21 12.79 14.63
C ASP A 79 25.34 12.91 13.36
N GLY A 80 25.49 14.00 12.60
CA GLY A 80 24.84 14.22 11.31
C GLY A 80 25.64 13.64 10.15
N ARG A 81 24.95 13.02 9.19
CA ARG A 81 25.52 12.55 7.93
C ARG A 81 24.85 13.25 6.76
N VAL A 82 25.63 13.65 5.77
CA VAL A 82 25.09 14.10 4.47
C VAL A 82 24.63 12.87 3.70
N LEU A 83 23.36 12.84 3.33
CA LEU A 83 22.81 11.80 2.47
C LEU A 83 23.26 12.03 1.03
N THR A 84 23.60 10.97 0.32
CA THR A 84 23.73 11.00 -1.13
C THR A 84 22.36 11.23 -1.78
N ALA A 85 22.33 11.59 -3.07
CA ALA A 85 21.07 11.84 -3.79
C ALA A 85 20.17 10.59 -3.89
N GLU A 86 20.74 9.39 -3.81
CA GLU A 86 19.98 8.13 -3.81
C GLU A 86 19.42 7.84 -2.42
N GLU A 87 20.21 8.06 -1.38
CA GLU A 87 19.78 7.90 0.01
C GLU A 87 18.74 8.94 0.42
N SER A 88 18.80 10.17 -0.11
CA SER A 88 17.77 11.18 0.14
C SER A 88 16.42 10.73 -0.39
N LYS A 89 16.37 10.17 -1.61
CA LYS A 89 15.14 9.61 -2.19
C LYS A 89 14.60 8.44 -1.38
N ALA A 90 15.48 7.56 -0.91
CA ALA A 90 15.09 6.43 -0.05
C ALA A 90 14.53 6.91 1.30
N TYR A 91 15.13 7.95 1.88
CA TYR A 91 14.64 8.57 3.10
C TYR A 91 13.28 9.26 2.89
N ASP A 92 13.11 10.00 1.80
CA ASP A 92 11.83 10.63 1.46
C ASP A 92 10.71 9.58 1.29
N ALA A 93 11.02 8.46 0.64
CA ALA A 93 10.10 7.32 0.50
C ALA A 93 9.77 6.69 1.86
N TYR A 94 10.74 6.56 2.76
CA TYR A 94 10.52 6.06 4.12
C TYR A 94 9.64 6.99 4.95
N VAL A 95 9.92 8.30 4.91
CA VAL A 95 9.09 9.32 5.59
C VAL A 95 7.67 9.32 5.02
N ALA A 96 7.51 9.10 3.72
CA ALA A 96 6.19 9.01 3.07
C ALA A 96 5.35 7.80 3.53
N LEU A 97 5.95 6.75 4.11
CA LEU A 97 5.20 5.65 4.73
C LEU A 97 4.38 6.10 5.94
N GLY A 98 4.75 7.24 6.55
CA GLY A 98 4.08 7.82 7.71
C GLY A 98 4.64 7.30 9.04
N LYS A 99 3.87 7.42 10.11
CA LYS A 99 4.32 7.02 11.45
C LYS A 99 4.39 5.49 11.54
N PRO A 100 5.43 4.91 12.16
CA PRO A 100 5.58 3.45 12.29
C PRO A 100 4.34 2.76 12.88
N ASP A 101 3.70 3.37 13.88
CA ASP A 101 2.50 2.82 14.52
C ASP A 101 1.29 2.78 13.57
N GLU A 102 1.16 3.79 12.70
CA GLU A 102 0.09 3.84 11.69
C GLU A 102 0.31 2.78 10.61
N VAL A 103 1.55 2.58 10.18
CA VAL A 103 1.92 1.53 9.22
C VAL A 103 1.61 0.14 9.80
N LYS A 104 2.01 -0.11 11.05
CA LYS A 104 1.73 -1.38 11.74
C LYS A 104 0.23 -1.64 11.85
N THR A 105 -0.54 -0.62 12.24
CA THR A 105 -2.00 -0.73 12.36
C THR A 105 -2.65 -1.06 11.00
N LYS A 106 -2.22 -0.39 9.91
CA LYS A 106 -2.73 -0.68 8.56
C LYS A 106 -2.36 -2.08 8.10
N LEU A 107 -1.17 -2.56 8.43
CA LEU A 107 -0.73 -3.91 8.09
C LEU A 107 -1.57 -4.96 8.82
N ASP A 108 -1.74 -4.80 10.14
CA ASP A 108 -2.56 -5.72 10.95
C ASP A 108 -4.02 -5.72 10.48
N GLN A 109 -4.55 -4.55 10.09
CA GLN A 109 -5.88 -4.46 9.50
C GLN A 109 -5.94 -5.14 8.12
N GLY A 110 -4.95 -4.92 7.26
CA GLY A 110 -4.89 -5.56 5.93
C GLY A 110 -4.83 -7.09 6.01
N VAL A 111 -4.13 -7.65 7.01
CA VAL A 111 -4.11 -9.11 7.26
C VAL A 111 -5.50 -9.62 7.68
N LYS A 112 -6.19 -8.89 8.55
CA LYS A 112 -7.57 -9.23 8.97
C LYS A 112 -8.54 -9.16 7.78
N ASP A 113 -8.53 -8.04 7.06
CA ASP A 113 -9.39 -7.83 5.89
C ASP A 113 -9.13 -8.90 4.81
N SER A 114 -7.87 -9.30 4.59
CA SER A 114 -7.52 -10.37 3.65
C SER A 114 -8.04 -11.74 4.10
N THR A 115 -8.08 -11.99 5.40
CA THR A 115 -8.62 -13.24 5.95
C THR A 115 -10.14 -13.26 5.81
N ASP A 116 -10.80 -12.15 6.17
CA ASP A 116 -12.25 -11.99 6.08
C ASP A 116 -12.74 -12.07 4.63
N LEU A 117 -12.02 -11.48 3.67
CA LEU A 117 -12.35 -11.57 2.25
C LEU A 117 -12.22 -13.01 1.72
N THR A 118 -11.20 -13.74 2.16
CA THR A 118 -11.04 -15.16 1.80
C THR A 118 -12.20 -15.99 2.35
N ASP A 119 -12.58 -15.76 3.60
CA ASP A 119 -13.71 -16.45 4.25
C ASP A 119 -15.05 -16.14 3.59
N LEU A 120 -15.28 -14.88 3.21
CA LEU A 120 -16.50 -14.46 2.50
C LEU A 120 -16.58 -15.09 1.11
N ARG A 121 -15.49 -15.09 0.34
CA ARG A 121 -15.43 -15.73 -0.99
C ARG A 121 -15.65 -17.23 -0.90
N PHE A 122 -15.08 -17.87 0.13
CA PHE A 122 -15.30 -19.28 0.39
C PHE A 122 -16.77 -19.56 0.71
N LYS A 123 -17.40 -18.78 1.61
CA LYS A 123 -18.82 -18.90 1.96
C LYS A 123 -19.74 -18.71 0.75
N ASP A 124 -19.44 -17.74 -0.11
CA ASP A 124 -20.23 -17.47 -1.32
C ASP A 124 -20.15 -18.63 -2.33
N SER A 125 -18.93 -19.11 -2.58
CA SER A 125 -18.69 -20.27 -3.45
C SER A 125 -19.37 -21.53 -2.91
N LEU A 126 -19.28 -21.74 -1.59
CA LEU A 126 -19.91 -22.85 -0.89
C LEU A 126 -21.44 -22.80 -1.00
N ASN A 127 -22.05 -21.62 -0.78
CA ASN A 127 -23.50 -21.45 -0.89
C ASN A 127 -24.00 -21.69 -2.33
N THR A 128 -23.23 -21.25 -3.33
CA THR A 128 -23.54 -21.50 -4.74
C THR A 128 -23.48 -22.99 -5.06
N ALA A 129 -22.37 -23.64 -4.70
CA ALA A 129 -22.20 -25.08 -4.91
C ALA A 129 -23.27 -25.90 -4.18
N ALA A 130 -23.60 -25.56 -2.94
CA ALA A 130 -24.64 -26.21 -2.15
C ALA A 130 -26.03 -26.07 -2.81
N ARG A 131 -26.35 -24.89 -3.33
CA ARG A 131 -27.61 -24.64 -4.05
C ARG A 131 -27.70 -25.48 -5.32
N ASP A 132 -26.64 -25.53 -6.11
CA ASP A 132 -26.63 -26.25 -7.39
C ASP A 132 -26.65 -27.77 -7.20
N SER A 133 -26.02 -28.27 -6.13
CA SER A 133 -26.00 -29.70 -5.81
C SER A 133 -27.18 -30.17 -4.94
N GLY A 134 -28.05 -29.26 -4.47
CA GLY A 134 -29.16 -29.59 -3.56
C GLY A 134 -28.72 -29.96 -2.14
N PHE A 135 -27.53 -29.53 -1.73
CA PHE A 135 -26.96 -29.82 -0.41
C PHE A 135 -27.16 -28.67 0.58
N LYS A 136 -27.10 -28.97 1.89
CA LYS A 136 -27.07 -27.96 2.95
C LYS A 136 -25.66 -27.38 3.06
N ALA A 137 -25.54 -26.07 2.89
CA ALA A 137 -24.26 -25.37 2.89
C ALA A 137 -23.43 -25.59 4.18
N THR A 138 -24.08 -25.65 5.34
CA THR A 138 -23.39 -25.88 6.63
C THR A 138 -22.66 -27.22 6.67
N VAL A 139 -23.38 -28.30 6.37
CA VAL A 139 -22.82 -29.67 6.39
C VAL A 139 -21.79 -29.85 5.27
N LEU A 140 -22.06 -29.27 4.10
CA LEU A 140 -21.11 -29.28 2.98
C LEU A 140 -19.81 -28.57 3.35
N GLY A 141 -19.88 -27.40 3.99
CA GLY A 141 -18.71 -26.64 4.42
C GLY A 141 -17.82 -27.39 5.38
N ASP A 142 -18.42 -28.10 6.35
CA ASP A 142 -17.69 -28.92 7.31
C ASP A 142 -16.96 -30.08 6.61
N ARG A 143 -17.60 -30.75 5.66
CA ARG A 143 -16.97 -31.85 4.90
C ARG A 143 -15.85 -31.37 4.00
N ILE A 144 -16.08 -30.28 3.27
CA ILE A 144 -15.07 -29.68 2.39
C ILE A 144 -13.83 -29.26 3.18
N LYS A 145 -14.01 -28.67 4.37
CA LYS A 145 -12.89 -28.31 5.24
C LYS A 145 -12.18 -29.53 5.84
N ALA A 146 -12.93 -30.54 6.27
CA ALA A 146 -12.36 -31.76 6.85
C ALA A 146 -11.47 -32.52 5.85
N ASP A 147 -11.90 -32.59 4.59
CA ASP A 147 -11.20 -33.34 3.53
C ASP A 147 -10.22 -32.46 2.72
N GLY A 148 -10.08 -31.18 3.09
CA GLY A 148 -9.16 -30.25 2.41
C GLY A 148 -9.53 -29.96 0.96
N LEU A 149 -10.82 -29.96 0.63
CA LEU A 149 -11.31 -29.76 -0.74
C LEU A 149 -11.45 -28.28 -1.07
N THR A 150 -11.31 -27.96 -2.35
CA THR A 150 -11.59 -26.61 -2.88
C THR A 150 -12.84 -26.64 -3.76
N VAL A 151 -13.80 -25.75 -3.49
CA VAL A 151 -14.99 -25.58 -4.33
C VAL A 151 -14.60 -24.89 -5.64
N LEU A 152 -15.03 -25.47 -6.76
CA LEU A 152 -14.89 -24.87 -8.08
C LEU A 152 -16.22 -24.26 -8.55
N PRO A 153 -16.19 -23.28 -9.47
CA PRO A 153 -17.41 -22.74 -10.08
C PRO A 153 -18.24 -23.86 -10.72
N SER A 154 -19.55 -23.80 -10.51
CA SER A 154 -20.49 -24.71 -11.15
C SER A 154 -20.42 -24.58 -12.68
N ARG A 155 -20.54 -25.72 -13.38
CA ARG A 155 -20.53 -25.78 -14.84
C ARG A 155 -21.88 -26.29 -15.31
N GLU A 156 -22.39 -25.68 -16.38
CA GLU A 156 -23.63 -26.12 -17.01
C GLU A 156 -23.34 -27.40 -17.82
N VAL A 157 -23.97 -28.50 -17.45
CA VAL A 157 -23.81 -29.81 -18.12
C VAL A 157 -25.18 -30.27 -18.60
N GLU A 158 -25.23 -30.78 -19.82
CA GLU A 158 -26.46 -31.36 -20.36
C GLU A 158 -26.62 -32.79 -19.85
N ARG A 159 -27.65 -33.01 -19.02
CA ARG A 159 -28.07 -34.33 -18.55
C ARG A 159 -29.52 -34.57 -18.93
N GLU A 160 -29.78 -35.73 -19.54
CA GLU A 160 -31.15 -36.15 -19.91
C GLU A 160 -31.89 -35.12 -20.79
N GLY A 161 -31.16 -34.43 -21.68
CA GLY A 161 -31.70 -33.39 -22.56
C GLY A 161 -32.07 -32.08 -21.87
N LYS A 162 -31.65 -31.88 -20.61
CA LYS A 162 -31.83 -30.65 -19.83
C LYS A 162 -30.47 -30.14 -19.38
N LYS A 163 -30.30 -28.82 -19.42
CA LYS A 163 -29.10 -28.17 -18.89
C LYS A 163 -29.22 -28.05 -17.36
N VAL A 164 -28.30 -28.68 -16.63
CA VAL A 164 -28.26 -28.69 -15.17
C VAL A 164 -26.93 -28.09 -14.72
N GLN A 165 -26.97 -27.20 -13.73
CA GLN A 165 -25.75 -26.70 -13.10
C GLN A 165 -25.17 -27.77 -12.19
N VAL A 166 -23.91 -28.12 -12.43
CA VAL A 166 -23.20 -29.16 -11.68
C VAL A 166 -22.01 -28.51 -10.96
N ALA A 167 -21.99 -28.65 -9.64
CA ALA A 167 -20.88 -28.19 -8.81
C ALA A 167 -19.70 -29.19 -8.84
N TYR A 168 -18.48 -28.66 -8.79
CA TYR A 168 -17.25 -29.45 -8.79
C TYR A 168 -16.40 -29.12 -7.56
N VAL A 169 -15.64 -30.11 -7.11
CA VAL A 169 -14.64 -29.96 -6.04
C VAL A 169 -13.28 -30.46 -6.52
N LYS A 170 -12.23 -29.83 -6.04
CA LYS A 170 -10.85 -30.24 -6.28
C LYS A 170 -10.27 -30.81 -4.98
N ASP A 171 -9.69 -32.00 -5.07
CA ASP A 171 -9.01 -32.63 -3.93
C ASP A 171 -7.62 -32.04 -3.69
N ALA A 172 -6.98 -32.45 -2.58
CA ALA A 172 -5.64 -32.00 -2.21
C ALA A 172 -4.55 -32.42 -3.23
N GLN A 173 -4.81 -33.48 -4.01
CA GLN A 173 -3.95 -34.00 -5.07
C GLN A 173 -4.15 -33.24 -6.39
N GLY A 174 -5.20 -32.42 -6.46
CA GLY A 174 -5.53 -31.57 -7.58
C GLY A 174 -6.45 -32.19 -8.63
N ALA A 175 -7.04 -33.35 -8.37
CA ALA A 175 -8.05 -33.94 -9.26
C ALA A 175 -9.42 -33.27 -9.05
N GLU A 176 -10.11 -33.00 -10.16
CA GLU A 176 -11.46 -32.44 -10.15
C GLU A 176 -12.50 -33.57 -10.11
N HIS A 177 -13.42 -33.48 -9.17
CA HIS A 177 -14.53 -34.42 -9.02
C HIS A 177 -15.85 -33.66 -9.05
N GLU A 178 -16.88 -34.26 -9.67
CA GLU A 178 -18.23 -33.76 -9.52
C GLU A 178 -18.67 -33.90 -8.06
N LEU A 179 -19.16 -32.81 -7.47
CA LEU A 179 -19.48 -32.76 -6.04
C LEU A 179 -20.50 -33.83 -5.63
N GLY A 180 -21.52 -34.07 -6.47
CA GLY A 180 -22.54 -35.08 -6.22
C GLY A 180 -22.01 -36.52 -6.28
N ALA A 181 -21.04 -36.80 -7.16
CA ALA A 181 -20.40 -38.12 -7.26
C ALA A 181 -19.44 -38.34 -6.09
N TYR A 182 -18.62 -37.33 -5.78
CA TYR A 182 -17.69 -37.35 -4.66
C TYR A 182 -18.41 -37.59 -3.32
N ALA A 183 -19.50 -36.86 -3.08
CA ALA A 183 -20.28 -37.00 -1.85
C ALA A 183 -20.84 -38.42 -1.67
N LYS A 184 -21.28 -39.08 -2.73
CA LYS A 184 -21.77 -40.48 -2.66
C LYS A 184 -20.66 -41.48 -2.36
N GLN A 185 -19.46 -41.23 -2.84
CA GLN A 185 -18.33 -42.14 -2.66
C GLN A 185 -17.66 -41.98 -1.29
N HIS A 186 -17.56 -40.75 -0.79
CA HIS A 186 -16.76 -40.42 0.39
C HIS A 186 -17.59 -40.04 1.63
N TRP A 187 -18.85 -39.62 1.44
CA TRP A 187 -19.70 -39.09 2.52
C TRP A 187 -21.03 -39.81 2.65
N ASP A 188 -21.09 -41.11 2.34
CA ASP A 188 -22.32 -41.92 2.35
C ASP A 188 -23.11 -41.76 3.66
N ASP A 189 -22.43 -41.91 4.80
CA ASP A 189 -23.02 -41.74 6.14
C ASP A 189 -23.61 -40.34 6.39
N TYR A 190 -23.10 -39.33 5.68
CA TYR A 190 -23.53 -37.94 5.82
C TYR A 190 -24.55 -37.52 4.78
N LEU A 191 -24.88 -38.34 3.77
CA LEU A 191 -25.81 -37.97 2.70
C LEU A 191 -27.19 -37.54 3.22
N SER A 192 -27.67 -38.17 4.29
CA SER A 192 -28.95 -37.81 4.92
C SER A 192 -28.93 -36.39 5.54
N ALA A 193 -27.79 -36.00 6.13
CA ALA A 193 -27.56 -34.68 6.69
C ALA A 193 -27.21 -33.64 5.60
N LEU A 194 -26.51 -34.08 4.56
CA LEU A 194 -26.01 -33.27 3.45
C LEU A 194 -27.14 -32.85 2.53
N ASN A 195 -28.11 -33.73 2.25
CA ASN A 195 -29.27 -33.38 1.46
C ASN A 195 -30.09 -32.32 2.18
N ALA A 196 -30.41 -31.24 1.48
CA ALA A 196 -31.45 -30.33 1.89
C ALA A 196 -32.78 -31.08 1.77
N GLY A 197 -33.14 -31.86 2.80
CA GLY A 197 -34.44 -32.53 2.87
C GLY A 197 -35.54 -31.52 2.52
N SER A 198 -36.59 -32.00 1.84
CA SER A 198 -37.73 -31.25 1.31
C SER A 198 -38.57 -30.52 2.39
N GLY A 199 -37.93 -29.76 3.28
CA GLY A 199 -38.53 -28.73 4.10
C GLY A 199 -38.42 -27.42 3.33
N GLY A 200 -39.58 -26.85 3.00
CA GLY A 200 -39.73 -25.70 2.13
C GLY A 200 -38.68 -24.62 2.36
N ASN A 201 -38.02 -24.24 1.26
CA ASN A 201 -37.21 -23.04 1.14
C ASN A 201 -38.08 -21.81 1.40
N THR A 202 -38.30 -21.47 2.67
CA THR A 202 -38.74 -20.13 3.07
C THR A 202 -37.46 -19.31 3.26
N GLY A 203 -36.70 -19.17 2.17
CA GLY A 203 -35.58 -18.25 2.15
C GLY A 203 -36.12 -16.85 2.41
N THR A 204 -35.61 -16.20 3.45
CA THR A 204 -35.83 -14.77 3.69
C THR A 204 -35.44 -14.04 2.40
N SER A 205 -36.43 -13.48 1.72
CA SER A 205 -36.20 -12.64 0.54
C SER A 205 -35.42 -11.42 1.01
N TYR A 206 -34.14 -11.34 0.64
CA TYR A 206 -33.42 -10.08 0.71
C TYR A 206 -34.19 -9.09 -0.16
N ALA A 207 -34.66 -8.00 0.44
CA ALA A 207 -35.35 -6.95 -0.29
C ALA A 207 -34.40 -6.42 -1.38
N ARG A 208 -34.69 -6.73 -2.65
CA ARG A 208 -34.15 -5.97 -3.76
C ARG A 208 -34.63 -4.53 -3.57
N GLN A 209 -33.71 -3.63 -3.22
CA GLN A 209 -33.91 -2.21 -3.47
C GLN A 209 -33.86 -2.02 -4.98
N ASP A 210 -34.98 -2.30 -5.65
CA ASP A 210 -35.21 -1.80 -6.99
C ASP A 210 -35.43 -0.30 -6.84
N ALA A 211 -34.41 0.48 -7.20
CA ALA A 211 -34.58 1.89 -7.52
C ALA A 211 -35.42 1.96 -8.80
N SER A 212 -36.75 1.96 -8.66
CA SER A 212 -37.67 2.09 -9.78
C SER A 212 -37.57 3.51 -10.35
N GLY A 213 -36.69 3.68 -11.33
CA GLY A 213 -36.81 4.70 -12.35
C GLY A 213 -38.11 4.47 -13.14
N GLY A 214 -38.87 5.55 -13.29
CA GLY A 214 -40.26 5.51 -13.73
C GLY A 214 -40.50 4.85 -15.09
N SER A 215 -41.64 4.17 -15.19
CA SER A 215 -42.33 3.97 -16.45
C SER A 215 -43.82 4.23 -16.24
N SER A 216 -44.28 5.29 -16.87
CA SER A 216 -45.67 5.70 -17.02
C SER A 216 -46.52 4.59 -17.62
N GLY A 217 -47.66 4.27 -16.98
CA GLY A 217 -48.63 3.34 -17.54
C GLY A 217 -49.86 3.13 -16.64
N GLY A 218 -50.83 4.04 -16.75
CA GLY A 218 -52.28 3.84 -16.61
C GLY A 218 -52.86 3.05 -15.42
N GLY A 219 -53.77 3.71 -14.67
CA GLY A 219 -54.73 2.99 -13.83
C GLY A 219 -55.49 3.89 -12.86
N ALA A 220 -56.70 4.29 -13.23
CA ALA A 220 -57.61 5.08 -12.42
C ALA A 220 -58.14 4.31 -11.19
N GLY A 221 -58.37 5.02 -10.09
CA GLY A 221 -59.09 4.49 -8.93
C GLY A 221 -58.96 5.41 -7.72
N GLY A 222 -59.85 6.40 -7.61
CA GLY A 222 -59.93 7.27 -6.44
C GLY A 222 -60.69 6.63 -5.28
N SER A 223 -60.29 6.96 -4.06
CA SER A 223 -61.20 7.14 -2.93
C SER A 223 -60.49 7.83 -1.77
N SER A 224 -61.16 8.86 -1.27
CA SER A 224 -60.84 9.75 -0.15
C SER A 224 -60.73 9.09 1.22
N SER A 225 -60.06 9.82 2.11
CA SER A 225 -60.34 10.02 3.56
C SER A 225 -59.26 9.53 4.51
N GLY A 226 -58.92 10.37 5.49
CA GLY A 226 -58.15 9.95 6.67
C GLY A 226 -57.13 10.96 7.17
N SER A 227 -57.62 12.08 7.71
CA SER A 227 -56.87 13.01 8.57
C SER A 227 -56.30 12.27 9.80
N GLY A 228 -55.04 12.55 10.14
CA GLY A 228 -54.36 11.93 11.29
C GLY A 228 -53.03 12.58 11.61
N ASN A 229 -53.07 13.84 12.07
CA ASN A 229 -51.94 14.58 12.63
C ASN A 229 -51.50 13.95 13.97
N SER A 230 -50.27 13.41 14.05
CA SER A 230 -49.58 13.25 15.34
C SER A 230 -48.09 13.55 15.18
N ASN A 231 -47.75 14.71 15.75
CA ASN A 231 -46.43 15.17 16.08
C ASN A 231 -45.83 14.29 17.19
N GLN A 232 -44.86 13.44 16.86
CA GLN A 232 -43.91 12.90 17.84
C GLN A 232 -42.50 12.99 17.27
N GLY A 233 -41.74 13.90 17.86
CA GLY A 233 -40.35 14.16 17.55
C GLY A 233 -39.46 12.96 17.86
N GLY A 234 -38.54 12.73 16.95
CA GLY A 234 -37.44 11.78 17.06
C GLY A 234 -36.48 12.04 15.91
N GLY A 235 -36.00 13.29 15.81
CA GLY A 235 -35.04 13.71 14.78
C GLY A 235 -33.76 12.91 14.92
N SER A 236 -33.52 12.02 13.95
CA SER A 236 -32.30 11.23 13.82
C SER A 236 -31.12 12.17 13.58
N TRP A 237 -30.09 12.07 14.42
CA TRP A 237 -28.80 12.77 14.33
C TRP A 237 -28.10 12.63 12.96
N LEU A 238 -28.55 11.69 12.12
CA LEU A 238 -28.08 11.48 10.76
C LEU A 238 -28.62 12.50 9.73
N GLN A 239 -29.72 13.21 10.02
CA GLN A 239 -30.26 14.22 9.09
C GLN A 239 -29.58 15.60 9.17
N GLU A 240 -28.81 15.88 10.22
CA GLU A 240 -28.04 17.15 10.32
C GLU A 240 -26.68 17.08 9.61
N LEU A 241 -26.14 15.89 9.33
CA LEU A 241 -24.83 15.75 8.67
C LEU A 241 -24.91 15.83 7.13
N ILE A 242 -26.11 15.77 6.55
CA ILE A 242 -26.35 15.80 5.10
C ILE A 242 -27.12 17.06 4.71
N LYS A 243 -26.80 18.20 5.31
CA LYS A 243 -27.07 19.50 4.67
C LYS A 243 -25.82 19.90 3.90
N PRO A 244 -25.83 19.86 2.56
CA PRO A 244 -24.75 20.42 1.78
C PRO A 244 -24.67 21.93 2.08
N LYS A 245 -23.52 22.41 2.57
CA LYS A 245 -23.20 23.83 2.49
C LYS A 245 -23.18 24.20 1.02
N GLU A 246 -24.11 25.05 0.61
CA GLU A 246 -24.04 25.77 -0.65
C GLU A 246 -22.67 26.47 -0.74
N GLY A 247 -21.96 26.24 -1.84
CA GLY A 247 -20.74 26.97 -2.19
C GLY A 247 -19.44 26.21 -1.95
N SER A 248 -19.17 25.17 -2.76
CA SER A 248 -17.81 24.74 -3.11
C SER A 248 -17.91 23.73 -4.25
N GLY A 249 -17.82 24.21 -5.49
CA GLY A 249 -17.77 23.34 -6.67
C GLY A 249 -16.57 22.41 -6.60
N TYR A 250 -16.83 21.11 -6.60
CA TYR A 250 -15.78 20.09 -6.72
C TYR A 250 -15.29 20.10 -8.17
N VAL A 251 -14.04 20.49 -8.40
CA VAL A 251 -13.37 20.35 -9.69
C VAL A 251 -12.71 18.97 -9.72
N ASP A 252 -13.16 18.13 -10.64
CA ASP A 252 -12.60 16.80 -10.86
C ASP A 252 -11.17 16.90 -11.43
N PRO A 253 -10.14 16.38 -10.73
CA PRO A 253 -8.75 16.42 -11.19
C PRO A 253 -8.45 15.50 -12.39
N LEU A 254 -9.45 14.80 -12.95
CA LEU A 254 -9.28 13.87 -14.07
C LEU A 254 -9.84 14.36 -15.41
N GLN A 255 -10.33 15.59 -15.52
CA GLN A 255 -10.70 16.15 -16.82
C GLN A 255 -9.46 16.77 -17.54
N PRO A 256 -9.12 16.32 -18.76
CA PRO A 256 -8.11 17.00 -19.56
C PRO A 256 -8.63 18.39 -19.97
N GLY A 257 -7.89 19.43 -19.60
CA GLY A 257 -8.25 20.82 -19.88
C GLY A 257 -8.41 21.09 -21.38
N SER A 258 -9.64 21.43 -21.78
CA SER A 258 -9.93 21.99 -23.09
C SER A 258 -9.32 23.40 -23.18
N LYS A 259 -8.58 23.65 -24.27
CA LYS A 259 -8.11 24.99 -24.66
C LYS A 259 -9.26 25.92 -25.01
#